data_AF-U2TBK4-F1
#
_entry.id   AF-U2TBK4-F1
#
_cell.length_a   1.000
_cell.length_b   1.000
_cell.length_c   1.000
_cell.angle_alpha   90.00
_cell.angle_beta   90.00
_cell.angle_gamma   90.00
#
_symmetry.space_group_name_H-M   'P 1'
#
loop_
_entity.id
_entity.type
_entity.pdbx_description
1 polymer ?
#
loop_
_entity_poly.entity_id
_entity_poly.type
_entity_poly.pdbx_seq_one_letter_code
_entity_poly.pdbx_strand_id
1 'polypeptide(L)' 'MKRDMVRDGFFVTVSRQRIWEKELEIFSVFDSLCEVYDISYFAAFWTLLGAARHKGFIPWDDDNSGLFSRNED' A
#
# COMPACT_ATOMS: atom_id res chain seq x y z
N MET A 1 -10.79 9.98 -16.51
CA MET A 1 -11.50 8.74 -16.13
C MET A 1 -10.51 7.58 -16.12
N LYS A 2 -10.44 6.80 -15.04
CA LYS A 2 -9.61 5.58 -15.00
C LYS A 2 -10.13 4.57 -16.01
N ARG A 3 -9.21 3.78 -16.56
CA ARG A 3 -9.48 2.67 -17.49
C ARG A 3 -8.73 1.44 -16.99
N ASP A 4 -9.24 0.27 -17.35
CA ASP A 4 -8.52 -0.97 -17.12
C ASP A 4 -7.14 -0.88 -17.79
N MET A 5 -6.14 -1.47 -17.15
CA MET A 5 -4.75 -1.38 -17.61
C MET A 5 -4.01 -2.69 -17.41
N VAL A 6 -2.89 -2.85 -18.09
CA VAL A 6 -1.93 -3.91 -17.80
C VAL A 6 -0.74 -3.31 -17.06
N ARG A 7 -0.40 -3.87 -15.89
CA ARG A 7 0.78 -3.49 -15.09
C ARG A 7 1.61 -4.74 -14.82
N ASP A 8 2.89 -4.70 -15.19
CA ASP A 8 3.84 -5.81 -15.03
C ASP A 8 3.34 -7.16 -15.56
N GLY A 9 2.58 -7.13 -16.66
CA GLY A 9 1.99 -8.32 -17.29
C GLY A 9 0.63 -8.75 -16.73
N PHE A 10 0.10 -8.06 -15.71
CA PHE A 10 -1.18 -8.39 -15.07
C PHE A 10 -2.28 -7.41 -15.48
N PHE A 11 -3.48 -7.94 -15.74
CA PHE A 11 -4.66 -7.12 -15.96
C PHE A 11 -5.20 -6.55 -14.65
N VAL A 12 -5.29 -5.22 -14.59
CA VAL A 12 -5.70 -4.44 -13.42
C VAL A 12 -6.96 -3.66 -13.78
N THR A 13 -8.07 -4.03 -13.14
CA THR A 13 -9.37 -3.37 -13.34
C THR A 13 -9.41 -1.99 -12.71
N VAL A 14 -10.31 -1.12 -13.20
CA VAL A 14 -10.60 0.16 -12.55
C VAL A 14 -11.01 -0.03 -11.09
N SER A 15 -11.74 -1.11 -10.77
CA SER A 15 -12.14 -1.42 -9.40
C SER A 15 -10.92 -1.64 -8.49
N ARG A 16 -9.94 -2.46 -8.91
CA ARG A 16 -8.70 -2.66 -8.15
C ARG A 16 -7.91 -1.37 -7.98
N GLN A 17 -7.81 -0.57 -9.05
CA GLN A 17 -7.14 0.72 -8.98
C GLN A 17 -7.80 1.69 -7.98
N ARG A 18 -9.11 1.59 -7.74
CA ARG A 18 -9.82 2.41 -6.75
C ARG A 18 -9.57 1.92 -5.32
N ILE A 19 -9.45 0.60 -5.13
CA ILE A 19 -9.08 0.02 -3.83
C ILE A 19 -7.70 0.54 -3.40
N TRP A 20 -6.71 0.43 -4.29
CA TRP A 20 -5.36 0.95 -4.03
C TRP A 20 -5.33 2.44 -3.69
N GLU A 21 -6.16 3.26 -4.34
CA GLU A 21 -6.29 4.67 -3.98
C GLU A 21 -6.81 4.86 -2.55
N LYS A 22 -7.84 4.10 -2.15
CA LYS A 22 -8.37 4.17 -0.79
C LYS A 22 -7.39 3.67 0.26
N GLU A 23 -6.63 2.64 -0.06
CA GLU A 23 -5.56 2.16 0.83
C GLU A 23 -4.44 3.19 0.99
N LEU A 24 -4.06 3.91 -0.08
CA LEU A 24 -3.08 5.00 0.03
C LEU A 24 -3.61 6.18 0.84
N GLU A 25 -4.90 6.52 0.69
CA GLU A 25 -5.54 7.55 1.53
C GLU A 25 -5.48 7.15 3.02
N ILE A 26 -5.80 5.89 3.34
CA ILE A 26 -5.73 5.36 4.71
C ILE A 26 -4.29 5.37 5.22
N PHE A 27 -3.32 4.93 4.43
CA PHE A 27 -1.91 4.95 4.80
C PHE A 27 -1.37 6.36 5.01
N SER A 28 -1.79 7.33 4.20
CA SER A 28 -1.40 8.73 4.42
C SER A 28 -1.93 9.26 5.75
N VAL A 29 -3.17 8.91 6.13
CA VAL A 29 -3.71 9.30 7.44
C VAL A 29 -2.98 8.59 8.58
N PHE A 30 -2.69 7.29 8.42
CA PHE A 30 -1.93 6.51 9.39
C PHE A 30 -0.52 7.08 9.60
N ASP A 31 0.20 7.37 8.52
CA ASP A 31 1.55 7.97 8.54
C ASP A 31 1.54 9.29 9.32
N SER A 32 0.62 10.20 8.98
CA SER A 32 0.47 11.48 9.70
C SER A 32 0.14 11.29 11.19
N LEU A 33 -0.65 10.29 11.55
CA LEU A 33 -0.92 9.98 12.95
C LEU A 33 0.34 9.47 13.66
N CYS A 34 1.09 8.57 13.04
CA CYS A 34 2.36 8.08 13.56
C CYS A 34 3.37 9.22 13.76
N GLU A 35 3.47 10.18 12.83
CA GLU A 35 4.30 11.37 12.97
C GLU A 35 3.88 12.24 14.18
N VAL A 36 2.58 12.45 14.38
CA VAL A 36 2.04 13.25 15.50
C VAL A 36 2.32 12.60 16.86
N TYR A 37 2.30 11.27 16.93
CA TYR A 37 2.50 10.52 18.18
C TYR A 37 3.92 9.98 18.36
N ASP A 38 4.85 10.33 17.49
CA ASP A 38 6.24 9.83 17.48
C ASP A 38 6.32 8.29 17.47
N ILE A 39 5.42 7.65 16.72
CA ILE A 39 5.35 6.20 16.59
C ILE A 39 6.14 5.79 15.34
N SER A 40 7.29 5.17 15.55
CA SER A 40 8.03 4.54 14.47
C SER A 40 7.28 3.31 13.94
N TYR A 41 7.19 3.18 12.61
CA TYR A 41 6.59 2.01 11.97
C TYR A 41 7.34 1.62 10.70
N PHE A 42 7.05 0.45 10.15
CA PHE A 42 7.59 0.01 8.88
C PHE A 42 6.57 -0.80 8.07
N ALA A 43 6.71 -0.73 6.74
CA ALA A 43 6.00 -1.64 5.84
C ALA A 43 6.63 -3.04 5.92
N ALA A 44 5.79 -4.06 5.97
CA ALA A 44 6.19 -5.46 6.01
C ALA A 44 5.49 -6.29 4.93
N PHE A 45 5.88 -7.57 4.83
CA PHE A 45 5.27 -8.58 3.96
C PHE A 45 5.01 -8.08 2.53
N TRP A 46 3.76 -8.17 2.08
CA TRP A 46 3.34 -7.90 0.71
C TRP A 46 3.37 -6.41 0.39
N THR A 47 3.12 -5.53 1.36
CA THR A 47 3.27 -4.08 1.22
C THR A 47 4.73 -3.71 0.92
N LEU A 48 5.67 -4.28 1.68
CA LEU A 48 7.11 -4.04 1.45
C LEU A 48 7.57 -4.63 0.11
N LEU A 49 7.13 -5.85 -0.21
CA LEU A 49 7.48 -6.50 -1.48
C LEU A 49 6.93 -5.73 -2.68
N GLY A 50 5.68 -5.26 -2.61
CA GLY A 50 5.07 -4.41 -3.62
C GLY A 50 5.88 -3.14 -3.83
N ALA A 51 6.18 -2.42 -2.75
CA ALA A 51 6.98 -1.20 -2.80
C ALA A 51 8.35 -1.44 -3.46
N ALA A 52 9.07 -2.48 -3.04
CA ALA A 52 10.41 -2.78 -3.55
C ALA A 52 10.40 -3.28 -5.01
N ARG A 53 9.48 -4.16 -5.38
CA ARG A 53 9.48 -4.86 -6.68
C ARG A 53 8.67 -4.17 -7.75
N HIS A 54 7.52 -3.61 -7.39
CA HIS A 54 6.56 -3.00 -8.31
C HIS A 54 6.50 -1.48 -8.21
N LYS A 55 7.25 -0.85 -7.29
CA LYS A 55 7.18 0.60 -7.01
C LYS A 55 5.74 1.04 -6.69
N GLY A 56 5.05 0.24 -5.88
CA GLY A 56 3.64 0.41 -5.54
C GLY A 56 2.97 -0.92 -5.24
N PHE A 57 1.66 -1.01 -5.45
CA PHE A 57 0.92 -2.25 -5.20
C PHE A 57 1.34 -3.40 -6.11
N ILE A 58 1.18 -4.61 -5.59
CA ILE A 58 1.32 -5.83 -6.37
C ILE A 58 0.11 -5.92 -7.33
N PRO A 59 0.31 -6.03 -8.66
CA PRO A 59 -0.77 -5.85 -9.64
C PRO A 59 -1.95 -6.81 -9.57
N TRP A 60 -1.71 -8.03 -9.09
CA TRP A 60 -2.73 -9.06 -8.92
C TRP A 60 -3.40 -9.04 -7.55
N ASP A 61 -2.86 -8.26 -6.62
CA ASP A 61 -3.26 -8.23 -5.22
C ASP A 61 -4.34 -7.17 -4.97
N ASP A 62 -5.30 -7.52 -4.12
CA ASP A 62 -6.40 -6.66 -3.68
C ASP A 62 -6.45 -6.48 -2.16
N ASP A 63 -5.50 -7.05 -1.41
CA ASP A 63 -5.28 -6.75 0.01
C ASP A 63 -3.90 -6.09 0.28
N ASN A 64 -3.87 -5.05 1.11
CA ASN A 64 -2.64 -4.55 1.73
C ASN A 64 -2.47 -5.17 3.12
N SER A 65 -1.53 -6.09 3.26
CA SER A 65 -1.20 -6.70 4.55
C SER A 65 0.17 -6.24 5.06
N GLY A 66 0.15 -5.42 6.13
CA GLY A 66 1.26 -5.32 7.09
C GLY A 66 1.94 -3.96 7.22
N LEU A 67 1.35 -3.05 8.00
CA LEU A 67 2.10 -1.99 8.70
C LEU A 67 2.31 -2.42 10.14
N PHE A 68 3.55 -2.37 10.62
CA PHE A 68 3.90 -2.78 11.98
C PHE A 68 4.54 -1.63 12.73
N SER A 69 4.06 -1.39 13.96
CA SER A 69 4.72 -0.50 14.91
C SER A 69 6.07 -1.09 15.29
N ARG A 70 7.11 -0.26 15.29
CA ARG A 70 8.38 -0.59 15.91
C ARG A 70 8.24 -0.25 17.38
N ASN A 71 8.09 -1.27 18.21
CA ASN A 71 8.25 -1.09 19.65
C ASN A 71 9.75 -0.94 19.91
N GLU A 72 10.14 0.14 20.58
CA GLU A 72 11.45 0.23 21.21
C GLU A 72 11.35 -0.53 22.54
N ASP A 73 12.15 -1.59 22.69
CA ASP A 73 12.39 -2.26 23.98
C ASP A 73 13.34 -1.43 24.85
#